data_AF-A0A841JQV8-F1
#
_entry.id   AF-A0A841JQV8-F1
#
_cell.length_a   1.000
_cell.length_b   1.000
_cell.length_c   1.000
_cell.angle_alpha   90.00
_cell.angle_beta   90.00
_cell.angle_gamma   90.00
#
_symmetry.space_group_name_H-M   'P 1'
#
loop_
_entity.id
_entity.type
_entity.pdbx_description
1 polymer ?
#
loop_
_entity_poly.entity_id
_entity_poly.type
_entity_poly.pdbx_seq_one_letter_code
_entity_poly.pdbx_strand_id
1 'polypeptide(L)' 'MYTSGIRQNRLAKMVGIDEAHLSKIVNGFREPNPDLRTQIAEILHCDPEWLFHKVLLTEESPEFDHQTWPPNK' A
#
# COMPACT_ATOMS: atom_id res chain seq x y z
N MET A 1 -6.20 1.58 -7.04
CA MET A 1 -5.46 2.00 -8.24
C MET A 1 -3.97 1.85 -7.94
N TYR A 2 -3.23 1.07 -8.73
CA TYR A 2 -1.77 0.89 -8.53
C TYR A 2 -1.03 2.00 -9.27
N THR A 3 -0.26 2.81 -8.53
CA THR A 3 0.25 4.12 -8.97
C THR A 3 1.50 4.07 -9.85
N SER A 4 2.20 2.94 -9.94
CA SER A 4 3.54 2.89 -10.56
C SER A 4 3.58 2.31 -11.99
N GLY A 5 2.46 1.90 -12.59
CA GLY A 5 2.42 1.34 -13.95
C GLY A 5 3.14 -0.03 -14.14
N ILE A 6 3.87 -0.50 -13.13
CA ILE A 6 4.56 -1.80 -13.11
C ILE A 6 3.59 -2.89 -12.64
N ARG A 7 3.48 -3.98 -13.43
CA ARG A 7 2.71 -5.16 -13.02
C ARG A 7 3.42 -5.90 -11.88
N GLN A 8 2.67 -6.38 -10.89
CA GLN A 8 3.20 -7.16 -9.75
C GLN A 8 4.04 -8.37 -10.20
N ASN A 9 3.64 -9.09 -11.26
CA ASN A 9 4.44 -10.18 -11.84
C ASN A 9 5.84 -9.72 -12.28
N ARG A 10 5.95 -8.51 -12.85
CA ARG A 10 7.24 -7.95 -13.26
C ARG A 10 8.05 -7.49 -12.07
N LEU A 11 7.42 -6.88 -11.07
CA LEU A 11 8.08 -6.55 -9.81
C LEU A 11 8.64 -7.81 -9.14
N ALA A 12 7.84 -8.86 -8.98
CA ALA A 12 8.23 -10.14 -8.38
C ALA A 12 9.48 -10.72 -9.06
N LYS A 13 9.51 -10.73 -10.40
CA LYS A 13 10.68 -11.17 -11.18
C LYS A 13 11.92 -10.31 -10.95
N MET A 14 11.77 -8.99 -10.81
CA MET A 14 12.90 -8.08 -10.56
C MET A 14 13.50 -8.27 -9.17
N VAL A 15 12.68 -8.57 -8.15
CA VAL A 15 13.14 -8.91 -6.80
C VAL A 15 13.48 -10.40 -6.62
N GLY A 16 13.34 -11.22 -7.65
CA GLY A 16 13.65 -12.65 -7.59
C GLY A 16 12.72 -13.48 -6.70
N ILE A 17 11.48 -13.02 -6.48
CA ILE A 17 10.48 -13.73 -5.70
C ILE A 17 9.28 -14.16 -6.55
N ASP A 18 8.50 -15.10 -6.02
CA ASP A 18 7.25 -15.51 -6.65
C ASP A 18 6.16 -14.43 -6.53
N GLU A 19 5.29 -14.33 -7.54
CA GLU A 19 4.18 -13.36 -7.54
C GLU A 19 3.23 -13.56 -6.37
N ALA A 20 2.92 -14.80 -5.98
CA ALA A 20 2.06 -15.06 -4.83
C ALA A 20 2.74 -14.63 -3.53
N HIS A 21 4.06 -14.72 -3.46
CA HIS A 21 4.84 -14.24 -2.33
C HIS A 21 4.79 -12.71 -2.25
N LEU A 22 5.01 -11.99 -3.36
CA LEU A 22 4.87 -10.54 -3.42
C LEU A 22 3.43 -10.10 -3.09
N SER A 23 2.43 -10.80 -3.61
CA SER A 23 1.02 -10.52 -3.34
C SER A 23 0.70 -10.60 -1.84
N LYS A 24 1.18 -11.64 -1.14
CA LYS A 24 1.03 -11.75 0.32
C LYS A 24 1.68 -10.59 1.07
N ILE A 25 2.83 -10.11 0.58
CA ILE A 25 3.52 -8.95 1.15
C ILE A 25 2.72 -7.67 0.96
N VAL A 26 2.28 -7.39 -0.27
CA VAL A 26 1.51 -6.19 -0.63
C VAL A 26 0.17 -6.14 0.10
N ASN A 27 -0.48 -7.29 0.30
CA ASN A 27 -1.73 -7.39 1.05
C ASN A 27 -1.51 -7.45 2.58
N GLY A 28 -0.27 -7.38 3.07
CA GLY A 28 0.04 -7.39 4.50
C GLY A 28 -0.10 -8.76 5.19
N PHE A 29 -0.33 -9.85 4.44
CA PHE A 29 -0.35 -11.22 4.98
C PHE A 29 1.04 -11.73 5.35
N ARG A 30 2.11 -11.10 4.85
CA ARG A 30 3.50 -11.47 5.15
C ARG A 30 4.39 -10.24 5.26
N GLU A 31 5.30 -10.24 6.23
CA GLU A 31 6.32 -9.21 6.35
C GLU A 31 7.55 -9.56 5.51
N PRO A 32 8.02 -8.66 4.62
CA PRO A 32 9.24 -8.88 3.86
C PRO A 32 10.47 -8.66 4.73
N ASN A 33 11.55 -9.35 4.39
CA ASN A 33 12.87 -9.11 4.98
C ASN A 33 13.35 -7.68 4.66
N PRO A 34 14.21 -7.07 5.49
CA PRO A 34 14.68 -5.69 5.29
C PRO A 34 15.35 -5.48 3.92
N ASP A 35 16.10 -6.47 3.43
CA ASP A 35 16.72 -6.43 2.10
C ASP A 35 15.67 -6.35 0.97
N LEU A 36 14.65 -7.22 1.04
CA LEU A 36 13.54 -7.24 0.09
C LEU A 36 12.72 -5.95 0.13
N ARG A 37 12.56 -5.37 1.33
CA ARG A 37 11.87 -4.09 1.55
C ARG A 37 12.57 -2.95 0.80
N THR A 38 13.90 -2.89 0.90
CA THR A 38 14.72 -1.90 0.20
C THR A 38 14.64 -2.09 -1.31
N GLN A 39 14.79 -3.32 -1.81
CA GLN A 39 14.73 -3.59 -3.24
C GLN A 39 13.37 -3.17 -3.86
N ILE A 40 12.26 -3.49 -3.19
CA ILE A 40 10.93 -3.09 -3.68
C ILE A 40 10.79 -1.56 -3.70
N ALA A 41 11.27 -0.89 -2.65
CA ALA A 41 11.24 0.56 -2.52
C ALA A 41 12.08 1.27 -3.61
N GLU A 42 13.27 0.76 -3.90
CA GLU A 42 14.13 1.26 -4.98
C GLU A 42 13.47 1.12 -6.35
N ILE A 43 12.90 -0.06 -6.64
CA ILE A 43 12.22 -0.32 -7.93
C ILE A 43 10.99 0.58 -8.10
N LEU A 44 10.26 0.84 -7.02
CA LEU A 44 9.09 1.70 -7.03
C LEU A 44 9.43 3.19 -6.88
N HIS A 45 10.71 3.52 -6.69
CA HIS A 45 11.21 4.88 -6.42
C HIS A 45 10.43 5.58 -5.30
N CYS A 46 10.21 4.88 -4.19
CA CYS A 46 9.47 5.39 -3.03
C CYS A 46 10.18 5.01 -1.73
N ASP A 47 9.90 5.74 -0.65
CA ASP A 47 10.49 5.46 0.64
C ASP A 47 10.00 4.11 1.21
N PRO A 48 10.89 3.22 1.69
CA PRO A 48 10.52 1.93 2.26
C PRO A 48 9.72 2.08 3.56
N GLU A 49 9.92 3.17 4.29
CA GLU A 49 9.16 3.50 5.49
C GLU A 49 7.73 3.86 5.16
N TRP A 50 7.51 4.67 4.12
CA TRP A 50 6.19 5.03 3.61
C TRP A 50 5.48 3.84 2.95
N LEU A 51 6.18 3.08 2.11
CA LEU A 51 5.63 1.99 1.31
C LEU A 51 5.11 0.82 2.17
N PHE A 52 5.79 0.55 3.27
CA PHE A 52 5.40 -0.47 4.25
C PHE A 52 4.88 0.15 5.53
N HIS A 53 4.51 1.43 5.50
CA HIS A 53 3.79 2.04 6.60
C HIS A 53 2.46 1.29 6.68
N LYS A 54 2.27 0.53 7.77
CA LYS A 54 0.95 0.01 8.11
C LYS A 54 0.11 1.24 8.37
N VAL A 55 -0.63 1.70 7.36
CA VAL A 55 -1.80 2.55 7.59
C VAL A 55 -2.66 1.69 8.49
N LEU A 56 -2.57 1.93 9.79
CA LEU A 56 -3.68 1.68 10.67
C LEU A 56 -4.80 2.44 9.97
N LEU A 57 -5.63 1.71 9.23
CA LEU A 57 -6.97 2.17 8.95
C LEU A 57 -7.58 2.27 10.35
N THR A 58 -7.27 3.34 11.07
CA THR A 58 -8.25 3.88 11.96
C THR A 58 -9.40 4.16 11.02
N GLU A 59 -10.43 3.35 11.16
CA GLU A 59 -11.74 3.58 10.55
C GLU A 59 -12.36 4.84 11.16
N GLU A 60 -11.60 5.92 11.26
CA GLU A 60 -12.15 7.27 11.22
C GLU A 60 -12.53 7.51 9.76
N SER A 61 -13.60 6.80 9.36
CA SER A 61 -14.58 7.38 8.44
C SER A 61 -14.73 8.82 8.90
N PRO A 62 -14.37 9.84 8.12
CA PRO A 62 -14.81 11.18 8.47
C PRO A 62 -16.32 11.05 8.50
N GLU A 63 -16.89 11.09 9.70
CA GLU A 63 -18.31 11.27 9.90
C GLU A 63 -18.62 12.48 9.04
N PHE A 64 -19.28 12.23 7.90
CA PHE A 64 -19.85 13.31 7.11
C PHE A 64 -20.78 14.00 8.08
N ASP A 65 -20.32 15.13 8.61
CA ASP A 65 -21.05 15.96 9.54
C ASP A 65 -22.36 16.34 8.82
N HIS A 66 -23.41 15.58 9.09
CA HIS A 66 -24.76 15.80 8.58
C HIS A 66 -25.42 16.93 9.37
N GLN A 67 -24.66 17.92 9.83
CA GLN A 67 -25.18 19.06 10.57
C GLN A 67 -24.91 20.34 9.80
N THR A 68 -25.56 20.52 8.63
CA THR A 68 -26.04 21.83 8.12
C THR A 68 -26.66 21.73 6.72
N TRP A 69 -27.78 21.00 6.53
CA TRP A 69 -28.72 21.34 5.45
C TRP A 69 -30.09 20.64 5.57
N PRO A 70 -31.24 21.32 5.29
CA PRO A 70 -31.39 22.72 4.89
C PRO A 70 -31.70 23.64 6.08
N PRO A 71 -31.36 24.94 5.99
CA PRO A 71 -31.92 25.95 6.86
C PRO A 71 -33.37 26.27 6.43
N ASN A 72 -34.15 26.71 7.41
CA ASN A 72 -35.40 27.48 7.35
C ASN A 72 -36.75 26.72 7.43
N LYS A 73 -37.37 26.82 8.61
CA LYS A 73 -38.54 27.69 8.80
C LYS A 73 -38.51 28.34 10.17
#